data_AF-A0A2N9YIL4-F1
#
_entry.id   AF-A0A2N9YIL4-F1
#
_cell.length_a   1.000
_cell.length_b   1.000
_cell.length_c   1.000
_cell.angle_alpha   90.00
_cell.angle_beta   90.00
_cell.angle_gamma   90.00
#
_symmetry.space_group_name_H-M   'P 1'
#
loop_
_entity.id
_entity.type
_entity.pdbx_description
1 polymer ?
#
loop_
_entity_poly.entity_id
_entity_poly.type
_entity_poly.pdbx_seq_one_letter_code
_entity_poly.pdbx_strand_id
1 'polypeptide(L)'
;MFEIGFGELVLIGVIALIVIGPDKLPGAARTAGLWIGKMRRFVSSIKDEVDKELKLQELQQTLKEVEKNSIQQFVEETRKTTSDLQNALNASAMPAPATPIKTDTVAAVSDTLSPTADKPAEQRTNTP
;
A
#
# COMPACT_ATOMS: atom_id res chain seq x y z
N MET A 1 -15.84 -5.32 -6.19
CA MET A 1 -16.47 -5.13 -7.51
C MET A 1 -16.15 -3.73 -7.97
N PHE A 2 -15.05 -3.58 -8.72
CA PHE A 2 -14.65 -2.31 -9.32
C PHE A 2 -15.02 -2.38 -10.79
N GLU A 3 -16.26 -2.00 -11.08
CA GLU A 3 -16.70 -1.74 -12.45
C GLU A 3 -15.99 -0.46 -12.88
N ILE A 4 -14.84 -0.56 -13.56
CA ILE A 4 -14.23 0.60 -14.23
C ILE A 4 -15.11 0.90 -15.44
N GLY A 5 -16.11 1.75 -15.21
CA GLY A 5 -16.97 2.30 -16.24
C GLY A 5 -16.36 3.54 -16.87
N PHE A 6 -17.05 4.04 -17.90
CA PHE A 6 -16.67 5.30 -18.55
C PHE A 6 -16.75 6.49 -17.57
N GLY A 7 -17.72 6.47 -16.65
CA GLY A 7 -17.90 7.55 -15.66
C GLY A 7 -16.73 7.66 -14.68
N GLU A 8 -16.24 6.54 -14.17
CA GLU A 8 -15.09 6.46 -13.29
C GLU A 8 -13.81 6.93 -14.00
N LEU A 9 -13.63 6.57 -15.26
CA LEU A 9 -12.47 6.99 -16.05
C LEU A 9 -12.47 8.51 -16.27
N VAL A 10 -13.64 9.11 -16.54
CA VAL A 10 -13.79 10.57 -16.64
C VAL A 10 -13.52 11.24 -15.30
N LEU A 11 -14.04 10.70 -14.19
CA LEU A 11 -13.80 11.25 -12.85
C LEU A 11 -12.31 11.27 -12.49
N ILE A 12 -11.61 10.16 -12.73
CA ILE A 12 -10.15 10.07 -12.53
C ILE A 12 -9.43 11.06 -13.45
N GLY A 13 -9.88 11.21 -14.70
CA GLY A 13 -9.36 12.20 -15.64
C GLY A 13 -9.48 13.63 -15.09
N VAL A 14 -10.64 14.00 -14.55
CA VAL A 14 -10.86 15.33 -13.94
C VAL A 14 -9.95 15.54 -12.73
N ILE A 15 -9.84 14.55 -11.84
CA ILE A 15 -8.94 14.63 -10.67
C ILE A 15 -7.49 14.78 -11.14
N ALA A 16 -7.06 14.01 -12.13
CA ALA A 16 -5.73 14.11 -12.71
C ALA A 16 -5.47 15.50 -13.32
N LEU A 17 -6.45 16.09 -14.00
CA LEU A 17 -6.35 17.44 -14.55
C LEU A 17 -6.18 18.49 -13.44
N ILE A 18 -6.84 18.33 -12.30
CA ILE A 18 -6.71 19.27 -11.16
C ILE A 18 -5.34 19.13 -10.48
N VAL A 19 -4.87 17.90 -10.27
CA VAL A 19 -3.64 17.62 -9.51
C VAL A 19 -2.38 17.92 -10.32
N ILE A 20 -2.34 17.46 -11.58
CA ILE A 20 -1.17 17.60 -12.47
C ILE A 20 -1.27 18.84 -13.35
N GLY A 21 -2.48 19.31 -13.64
CA GLY A 21 -2.75 20.41 -14.56
C GLY A 21 -3.02 19.92 -16.00
N PRO A 22 -3.92 20.59 -16.73
CA PRO A 22 -4.29 20.23 -18.11
C PRO A 22 -3.11 20.28 -19.09
N ASP A 23 -2.14 21.15 -18.87
CA ASP A 23 -0.97 21.30 -19.74
C ASP A 23 0.07 20.19 -19.56
N LYS A 24 0.11 19.55 -18.38
CA LYS A 24 1.13 18.56 -18.02
C LYS A 24 0.63 17.12 -18.14
N LEU A 25 -0.68 16.89 -18.00
CA LEU A 25 -1.31 15.58 -18.20
C LEU A 25 -0.98 14.95 -19.57
N PRO A 26 -1.08 15.66 -20.72
CA PRO A 26 -0.73 15.06 -22.01
C PRO A 26 0.75 14.67 -22.10
N GLY A 27 1.65 15.40 -21.42
CA GLY A 27 3.06 15.02 -21.31
C GLY A 27 3.27 13.75 -20.48
N ALA A 28 2.59 13.64 -19.34
CA ALA A 28 2.63 12.46 -18.47
C ALA A 28 2.04 11.21 -19.17
N ALA A 29 0.89 11.35 -19.84
CA ALA A 29 0.25 10.27 -20.59
C ALA A 29 1.13 9.78 -21.75
N ARG A 30 1.81 10.68 -22.47
CA ARG A 30 2.77 10.31 -23.51
C ARG A 30 3.94 9.51 -22.96
N THR A 31 4.51 9.95 -21.84
CA THR A 31 5.62 9.25 -21.19
C THR A 31 5.19 7.88 -20.68
N ALA A 32 4.09 7.81 -19.93
CA ALA A 32 3.53 6.56 -19.44
C ALA A 32 3.19 5.60 -20.59
N GLY A 33 2.57 6.09 -21.65
CA GLY A 33 2.24 5.33 -22.85
C GLY A 33 3.48 4.80 -23.57
N LEU A 34 4.56 5.56 -23.65
CA LEU A 34 5.83 5.10 -24.23
C LEU A 34 6.44 3.96 -23.41
N TRP A 35 6.38 4.04 -22.08
CA TRP A 35 6.88 3.01 -21.18
C TRP A 35 6.03 1.73 -21.24
N ILE A 36 4.69 1.89 -21.16
CA ILE A 36 3.75 0.78 -21.35
C ILE A 36 3.93 0.13 -22.72
N GLY A 37 4.13 0.93 -23.78
CA GLY A 37 4.32 0.45 -25.14
C GLY A 37 5.61 -0.36 -25.29
N LYS A 38 6.71 0.12 -24.69
CA LYS A 38 8.00 -0.60 -24.64
C LYS A 38 7.87 -1.92 -23.88
N MET A 39 7.24 -1.91 -22.71
CA MET A 39 7.01 -3.12 -21.92
C MET A 39 6.14 -4.12 -22.67
N ARG A 40 5.03 -3.67 -23.27
CA ARG A 40 4.16 -4.52 -24.09
C ARG A 40 4.89 -5.14 -25.27
N ARG A 41 5.77 -4.37 -25.94
CA ARG A 41 6.61 -4.88 -27.04
C ARG A 41 7.55 -5.98 -26.55
N PHE A 42 8.21 -5.77 -25.41
CA PHE A 42 9.12 -6.76 -24.81
C PHE A 42 8.39 -8.06 -24.44
N VAL A 43 7.23 -7.95 -23.79
CA VAL A 43 6.39 -9.11 -23.46
C VAL A 43 5.92 -9.82 -24.74
N SER A 44 5.55 -9.08 -25.79
CA SER A 44 5.20 -9.68 -27.08
C SER A 44 6.37 -10.44 -27.69
N SER A 45 7.57 -9.86 -27.71
CA SER A 45 8.76 -10.52 -28.28
C SER A 45 9.13 -11.80 -27.53
N ILE A 46 9.07 -11.79 -26.19
CA ILE A 46 9.28 -13.00 -25.39
C ILE A 46 8.21 -14.04 -25.71
N LYS A 47 6.94 -13.62 -25.78
CA LYS A 47 5.85 -14.53 -26.13
C LYS A 47 6.07 -15.14 -27.52
N ASP A 48 6.47 -14.33 -28.50
CA ASP A 48 6.72 -14.77 -29.88
C ASP A 48 7.92 -15.73 -29.98
N GLU A 49 8.96 -15.57 -29.15
CA GLU A 49 10.08 -16.52 -29.03
C GLU A 49 9.69 -17.82 -28.32
N VAL A 50 8.94 -17.71 -27.22
CA VAL A 50 8.45 -18.87 -26.45
C VAL A 50 7.46 -19.70 -27.28
N ASP A 51 6.55 -19.05 -28.00
CA ASP A 51 5.55 -19.70 -28.88
C ASP A 51 6.23 -20.43 -30.06
N LYS A 52 7.45 -20.02 -30.45
CA LYS A 52 8.18 -20.54 -31.60
C LYS A 52 9.14 -21.68 -31.24
N GLU A 53 9.59 -21.78 -29.98
CA GLU A 53 10.54 -22.81 -29.52
C GLU A 53 9.96 -23.83 -28.53
N LEU A 54 8.92 -23.50 -27.74
CA LEU A 54 8.41 -24.40 -26.70
C LEU A 54 6.88 -24.53 -26.74
N LYS A 55 6.41 -25.78 -26.80
CA LYS A 55 5.00 -26.16 -26.66
C LYS A 55 4.37 -25.41 -25.48
N LEU A 56 3.41 -24.54 -25.77
CA LEU A 56 2.51 -23.77 -24.89
C LEU A 56 1.90 -24.52 -23.68
N GLN A 57 2.10 -25.83 -23.57
CA GLN A 57 1.53 -26.70 -22.55
C GLN A 57 2.30 -26.67 -21.23
N GLU A 58 3.62 -26.46 -21.24
CA GLU A 58 4.44 -26.48 -20.02
C GLU A 58 4.36 -25.16 -19.23
N LEU A 59 4.41 -23.99 -19.89
CA LEU A 59 4.24 -22.71 -19.20
C LEU A 59 2.81 -22.50 -18.67
N GLN A 60 1.79 -22.94 -19.40
CA GLN A 60 0.41 -22.91 -18.86
C GLN A 60 0.28 -23.79 -17.63
N GLN A 61 0.95 -24.95 -17.59
CA GLN A 61 0.98 -25.80 -16.42
C GLN A 61 1.69 -25.12 -15.26
N THR A 62 2.87 -24.51 -15.46
CA THR A 62 3.59 -23.80 -14.39
C THR A 62 2.82 -22.60 -13.85
N LEU A 63 2.20 -21.77 -14.71
CA LEU A 63 1.39 -20.65 -14.24
C LEU A 63 0.16 -21.11 -13.48
N LYS A 64 -0.50 -22.19 -13.93
CA LYS A 64 -1.66 -22.78 -13.26
C LYS A 64 -1.30 -23.46 -11.95
N GLU A 65 -0.11 -24.05 -11.86
CA GLU A 65 0.46 -24.64 -10.64
C GLU A 65 0.76 -23.55 -9.60
N VAL A 66 1.40 -22.44 -10.03
CA VAL A 66 1.69 -21.28 -9.17
C VAL A 66 0.40 -20.63 -8.67
N GLU A 67 -0.57 -20.39 -9.56
CA GLU A 67 -1.87 -19.84 -9.20
C GLU A 67 -2.58 -20.73 -8.17
N LYS A 68 -2.65 -22.05 -8.40
CA LYS A 68 -3.27 -22.98 -7.46
C LYS A 68 -2.57 -23.04 -6.11
N ASN A 69 -1.25 -23.02 -6.09
CA ASN A 69 -0.47 -23.13 -4.86
C ASN A 69 -0.54 -21.83 -4.04
N SER A 70 -0.42 -20.67 -4.69
CA SER A 70 -0.56 -19.37 -4.02
C SER A 70 -1.98 -19.13 -3.52
N ILE A 71 -3.01 -19.52 -4.28
CA ILE A 71 -4.41 -19.40 -3.85
C ILE A 71 -4.71 -20.36 -2.70
N GLN A 72 -4.23 -21.61 -2.74
CA GLN A 72 -4.46 -22.57 -1.65
C GLN A 72 -3.79 -22.12 -0.34
N GLN A 73 -2.55 -21.65 -0.39
CA GLN A 73 -1.87 -21.11 0.79
C GLN A 73 -2.61 -19.91 1.38
N PHE A 74 -3.06 -18.99 0.52
CA PHE A 74 -3.83 -17.82 0.95
C PHE A 74 -5.18 -18.21 1.55
N VAL A 75 -5.87 -19.19 0.98
CA VAL A 75 -7.16 -19.70 1.49
C VAL A 75 -6.97 -20.41 2.83
N GLU A 76 -5.92 -21.23 2.99
CA GLU A 76 -5.62 -21.90 4.26
C GLU A 76 -5.26 -20.91 5.36
N GLU A 77 -4.43 -19.90 5.06
CA GLU A 77 -4.07 -18.84 6.00
C GLU A 77 -5.31 -18.02 6.40
N THR A 78 -6.12 -17.60 5.42
CA THR A 78 -7.38 -16.88 5.67
C THR A 78 -8.35 -17.71 6.51
N ARG A 79 -8.45 -19.03 6.24
CA ARG A 79 -9.33 -19.94 6.99
C ARG A 79 -8.86 -20.13 8.43
N LYS A 80 -7.55 -20.25 8.66
CA LYS A 80 -6.95 -20.33 10.00
C LYS A 80 -7.21 -19.05 10.78
N THR A 81 -6.87 -17.89 10.22
CA THR A 81 -7.11 -16.59 10.85
C THR A 81 -8.60 -16.36 11.14
N THR A 82 -9.50 -16.72 10.22
CA THR A 82 -10.95 -16.61 10.45
C THR A 82 -11.43 -17.52 11.57
N SER A 83 -10.94 -18.77 11.63
CA SER A 83 -11.28 -19.72 12.69
C SER A 83 -10.75 -19.28 14.05
N ASP A 84 -9.52 -18.76 14.12
CA ASP A 84 -8.93 -18.27 15.36
C ASP A 84 -9.67 -17.04 15.88
N LEU A 85 -10.06 -16.13 14.99
CA LEU A 85 -10.92 -15.00 15.32
C LEU A 85 -12.30 -15.47 15.80
N GLN A 86 -12.93 -16.43 15.11
CA GLN A 86 -14.23 -16.95 15.52
C GLN A 86 -14.18 -17.64 16.89
N ASN A 87 -13.11 -18.38 17.17
CA ASN A 87 -12.86 -18.99 18.48
C ASN A 87 -12.61 -17.93 19.56
N ALA A 88 -11.85 -16.87 19.28
CA ALA A 88 -11.61 -15.77 20.22
C ALA A 88 -12.87 -14.96 20.50
N LEU A 89 -13.72 -14.76 19.49
CA LEU A 89 -15.02 -14.08 19.63
C LEU A 89 -16.03 -14.93 20.41
N ASN A 90 -16.04 -16.25 20.20
CA ASN A 90 -16.91 -17.18 20.91
C ASN A 90 -16.43 -17.43 22.35
N ALA A 91 -15.12 -17.48 22.59
CA ALA A 91 -14.52 -17.49 23.93
C ALA A 91 -14.75 -16.19 24.70
N SER A 92 -14.96 -15.07 24.00
CA SER A 92 -15.34 -13.79 24.59
C SER A 92 -16.86 -13.65 24.84
N ALA A 93 -17.66 -14.67 24.50
CA ALA A 93 -19.12 -14.66 24.62
C ALA A 93 -19.66 -15.51 25.80
N MET A 94 -19.04 -15.42 26.98
CA MET A 94 -19.67 -15.82 28.25
C MET A 94 -19.34 -14.83 29.40
N PRO A 95 -20.24 -14.66 30.39
CA PRO A 95 -20.37 -13.42 31.18
C PRO A 95 -19.84 -13.46 32.63
N ALA A 96 -19.41 -12.29 33.13
CA ALA A 96 -19.27 -11.83 34.53
C ALA A 96 -18.19 -12.50 35.44
N PRO A 97 -17.66 -11.86 36.53
CA PRO A 97 -18.12 -10.65 37.23
C PRO A 97 -17.03 -9.58 37.54
N ALA A 98 -17.51 -8.39 37.90
CA ALA A 98 -16.72 -7.29 38.44
C ALA A 98 -16.18 -7.59 39.85
N THR A 99 -14.96 -7.13 40.17
CA THR A 99 -14.62 -6.45 41.43
C THR A 99 -13.22 -5.83 41.35
N PRO A 100 -12.93 -4.79 42.16
CA PRO A 100 -12.24 -3.59 41.72
C PRO A 100 -10.81 -3.52 42.24
N ILE A 101 -9.96 -2.77 41.53
CA ILE A 101 -8.76 -2.19 42.14
C ILE A 101 -8.86 -0.67 42.00
N LYS A 102 -9.33 -0.03 43.08
CA LYS A 102 -9.02 1.37 43.37
C LYS A 102 -7.87 1.38 44.37
N THR A 103 -6.85 2.20 44.13
CA THR A 103 -6.30 3.23 45.04
C THR A 103 -4.92 3.67 44.53
N ASP A 104 -4.94 4.80 43.83
CA ASP A 104 -4.12 6.01 43.97
C ASP A 104 -2.59 5.99 44.14
N THR A 105 -1.99 7.02 43.51
CA THR A 105 -0.65 7.63 43.71
C THR A 105 0.39 7.11 42.70
N VAL A 106 0.83 7.84 41.66
CA VAL A 106 1.23 9.26 41.61
C VAL A 106 0.83 9.87 40.25
N ALA A 107 -0.10 10.82 40.29
CA ALA A 107 -0.13 11.96 39.37
C ALA A 107 0.45 13.17 40.12
N ALA A 108 0.99 14.12 39.36
CA ALA A 108 1.51 15.42 39.77
C ALA A 108 2.97 15.47 40.25
N VAL A 109 3.88 15.80 39.31
CA VAL A 109 4.43 17.15 39.31
C VAL A 109 4.36 17.67 37.87
N SER A 110 3.33 18.47 37.62
CA SER A 110 3.32 19.47 36.56
C SER A 110 4.28 20.60 36.95
N ASP A 111 4.60 21.42 35.94
CA ASP A 111 4.92 22.85 36.10
C ASP A 111 6.34 23.15 36.62
N THR A 112 7.14 24.03 36.02
CA THR A 112 6.77 25.35 35.52
C THR A 112 7.89 25.88 34.62
N LEU A 113 7.48 26.28 33.42
CA LEU A 113 7.85 27.50 32.70
C LEU A 113 8.95 28.38 33.33
N SER A 114 9.95 28.79 32.55
CA SER A 114 10.05 30.21 32.15
C SER A 114 11.33 30.57 31.36
N PRO A 115 11.28 31.70 30.61
CA PRO A 115 12.03 31.98 29.39
C PRO A 115 13.17 32.99 29.60
N THR A 116 14.04 33.16 28.60
CA THR A 116 14.87 34.37 28.33
C THR A 116 15.48 34.13 26.94
N ALA A 117 14.96 34.71 25.86
CA ALA A 117 15.08 36.10 25.42
C ALA A 117 16.50 36.50 24.97
N ASP A 118 16.56 37.02 23.73
CA ASP A 118 17.57 37.95 23.19
C ASP A 118 18.98 37.38 22.91
N LYS A 119 19.70 37.61 21.80
CA LYS A 119 19.60 38.50 20.63
C LYS A 119 20.70 38.10 19.61
N PRO A 120 20.60 38.40 18.29
CA PRO A 120 21.58 38.02 17.26
C PRO A 120 22.61 39.13 16.93
N ALA A 121 23.84 38.75 16.55
CA ALA A 121 24.88 39.56 15.84
C ALA A 121 26.23 38.79 15.83
N GLU A 122 26.86 38.54 14.67
CA GLU A 122 28.10 39.21 14.20
C GLU A 122 29.36 38.87 15.04
N GLN A 123 30.58 38.58 14.57
CA GLN A 123 31.28 38.75 13.29
C GLN A 123 32.76 38.30 13.53
N ARG A 124 33.46 37.81 12.49
CA ARG A 124 34.95 37.74 12.33
C ARG A 124 35.70 36.74 13.25
N THR A 125 36.83 36.11 12.93
CA THR A 125 38.00 36.39 12.05
C THR A 125 38.80 35.08 11.75
N ASN A 126 39.37 34.97 10.54
CA ASN A 126 40.72 34.47 10.13
C ASN A 126 41.32 33.16 10.72
N THR A 127 41.65 32.13 9.92
CA THR A 127 42.90 31.91 9.10
C THR A 127 44.08 31.40 9.94
N PRO A 128 45.05 30.60 9.44
CA PRO A 128 45.23 30.01 8.10
C PRO A 128 44.90 28.51 7.97
#